data_AF-A0A0L8H6Z3-F1
#
_entry.id   AF-A0A0L8H6Z3-F1
#
_cell.length_a   1.000
_cell.length_b   1.000
_cell.length_c   1.000
_cell.angle_alpha   90.00
_cell.angle_beta   90.00
_cell.angle_gamma   90.00
#
_symmetry.space_group_name_H-M   'P 1'
#
loop_
_entity.id
_entity.type
_entity.pdbx_description
1 polymer ?
#
loop_
_entity_poly.entity_id
_entity_poly.type
_entity_poly.pdbx_seq_one_letter_code
_entity_poly.pdbx_strand_id
1 'polypeptide(L)'
;MKISELTLAMIRAAKKGSNIAMIIRSEDALLHLLVEEKTGNQKNVRFVQDFKTLADVLIQETVRYDLDQKFPGLGKNLYGEESNKFTNALGETICVTIEPDQEKNVELLGQVLHGNHEAARLLAQAISSQPESANNPLLDQVLDEIELDKVRIWIDPIDSTAQYIQAAESKADEHNVISEGLQCVSVLIGVYDVQTGLPIIGVAYQPFHHQEDDGWKSRYIWGICYGDTKVHFFSDKEDSKESGNNVIVTSSSEDQRIQEKLKEMFSLCYAAGAGYKALCVLDDKVDAYLVTKGSTYHWDTCGLHAILMAMGGGIASYKDCVTDLKRDPDLHQIRYNISAEVPTSGIDQWCNSNGVIVYKEPRILQKLQKLLATSGPTQL
;
A
#
# COMPACT_ATOMS: atom_id res chain seq x y z
N MET A 1 15.37 -15.52 -11.15
CA MET A 1 14.46 -15.91 -10.05
C MET A 1 13.10 -16.11 -10.65
N LYS A 2 12.36 -17.17 -10.30
CA LYS A 2 11.00 -17.36 -10.81
C LYS A 2 10.08 -16.30 -10.23
N ILE A 3 9.26 -15.67 -11.09
CA ILE A 3 8.28 -14.67 -10.65
C ILE A 3 7.28 -15.30 -9.67
N SER A 4 6.82 -16.53 -9.94
CA SER A 4 5.92 -17.28 -9.05
C SER A 4 6.48 -17.48 -7.64
N GLU A 5 7.77 -17.84 -7.52
CA GLU A 5 8.42 -18.00 -6.22
C GLU A 5 8.57 -16.68 -5.46
N LEU A 6 8.87 -15.59 -6.17
CA LEU A 6 8.96 -14.25 -5.58
C LEU A 6 7.59 -13.77 -5.10
N THR A 7 6.55 -13.91 -5.91
CA THR A 7 5.17 -13.56 -5.51
C THR A 7 4.72 -14.37 -4.30
N LEU A 8 5.02 -15.67 -4.25
CA LEU A 8 4.70 -16.51 -3.09
C LEU A 8 5.43 -16.05 -1.82
N ALA A 9 6.71 -15.68 -1.94
CA ALA A 9 7.49 -15.15 -0.82
C ALA A 9 6.89 -13.82 -0.32
N MET A 10 6.50 -12.92 -1.24
CA MET A 10 5.84 -11.66 -0.89
C MET A 10 4.49 -11.87 -0.19
N ILE A 11 3.66 -12.80 -0.65
CA ILE A 11 2.38 -13.14 0.00
C ILE A 11 2.61 -13.60 1.45
N ARG A 12 3.60 -14.48 1.66
CA ARG A 12 3.94 -14.97 3.01
C ARG A 12 4.48 -13.84 3.89
N ALA A 13 5.35 -13.00 3.36
CA ALA A 13 5.92 -11.85 4.07
C ALA A 13 4.83 -10.82 4.44
N ALA A 14 3.90 -10.51 3.52
CA ALA A 14 2.77 -9.63 3.78
C ALA A 14 1.82 -10.22 4.85
N LYS A 15 1.52 -11.52 4.78
CA LYS A 15 0.72 -12.23 5.81
C LYS A 15 1.38 -12.15 7.18
N LYS A 16 2.70 -12.38 7.25
CA LYS A 16 3.47 -12.24 8.48
C LYS A 16 3.41 -10.80 9.02
N GLY A 17 3.60 -9.81 8.14
CA GLY A 17 3.48 -8.39 8.48
C GLY A 17 2.09 -8.02 9.03
N SER A 18 1.03 -8.53 8.41
CA SER A 18 -0.34 -8.34 8.90
C SER A 18 -0.60 -9.00 10.25
N ASN A 19 -0.03 -10.19 10.50
CA ASN A 19 -0.10 -10.81 11.83
C ASN A 19 0.60 -9.95 12.89
N ILE A 20 1.75 -9.35 12.57
CA ILE A 20 2.44 -8.40 13.46
C ILE A 20 1.55 -7.20 13.76
N ALA A 21 0.93 -6.59 12.74
CA ALA A 21 -0.02 -5.49 12.93
C ALA A 21 -1.20 -5.90 13.84
N MET A 22 -1.77 -7.09 13.64
CA MET A 22 -2.87 -7.57 14.48
C MET A 22 -2.46 -7.80 15.94
N ILE A 23 -1.27 -8.38 16.19
CA ILE A 23 -0.74 -8.60 17.55
C ILE A 23 -0.50 -7.28 18.26
N ILE A 24 0.11 -6.30 17.59
CA ILE A 24 0.33 -4.97 18.19
C ILE A 24 -1.02 -4.30 18.47
N ARG A 25 -2.00 -4.45 17.58
CA ARG A 25 -3.33 -3.86 17.76
C ARG A 25 -4.15 -4.52 18.86
N SER A 26 -3.98 -5.82 19.13
CA SER A 26 -4.66 -6.49 20.25
C SER A 26 -4.19 -6.00 21.62
N GLU A 27 -3.00 -5.39 21.67
CA GLU A 27 -2.43 -4.79 22.89
C GLU A 27 -2.69 -3.28 22.94
N ASP A 28 -3.96 -2.87 23.09
CA ASP A 28 -4.39 -1.47 23.03
C ASP A 28 -3.62 -0.55 24.01
N ALA A 29 -3.32 -1.06 25.21
CA ALA A 29 -2.54 -0.34 26.23
C ALA A 29 -1.07 -0.10 25.81
N LEU A 30 -0.51 -0.94 24.95
CA LEU A 30 0.84 -0.76 24.40
C LEU A 30 0.84 0.12 23.16
N LEU A 31 -0.23 0.10 22.36
CA LEU A 31 -0.28 0.81 21.08
C LEU A 31 0.10 2.28 21.24
N HIS A 32 -0.46 2.99 22.23
CA HIS A 32 -0.16 4.41 22.47
C HIS A 32 1.30 4.69 22.86
N LEU A 33 2.01 3.72 23.44
CA LEU A 33 3.43 3.83 23.78
C LEU A 33 4.33 3.55 22.57
N LEU A 34 3.78 2.89 21.54
CA LEU A 34 4.45 2.46 20.33
C LEU A 34 4.19 3.37 19.14
N VAL A 35 3.67 4.57 19.37
CA VAL A 35 3.51 5.63 18.36
C VAL A 35 4.63 6.66 18.52
N GLU A 36 5.31 6.96 17.42
CA GLU A 36 6.29 8.05 17.29
C GLU A 36 5.72 9.11 16.32
N GLU A 37 5.67 10.38 16.72
CA GLU A 37 5.35 11.47 15.79
C GLU A 37 6.57 11.78 14.91
N LYS A 38 6.42 11.68 13.59
CA LYS A 38 7.46 12.02 12.61
C LYS A 38 7.73 13.53 12.65
N THR A 39 9.01 13.90 12.64
CA THR A 39 9.47 15.30 12.65
C THR A 39 10.54 15.55 11.59
N GLY A 40 10.74 16.83 11.24
CA GLY A 40 11.77 17.24 10.27
C GLY A 40 11.56 16.63 8.88
N ASN A 41 12.65 16.16 8.25
CA ASN A 41 12.65 15.65 6.87
C ASN A 41 11.94 14.29 6.68
N GLN A 42 11.53 13.64 7.78
CA GLN A 42 10.72 12.42 7.76
C GLN A 42 9.23 12.73 7.83
N LYS A 43 8.83 13.95 8.24
CA LYS A 43 7.44 14.36 8.35
C LYS A 43 6.85 14.67 6.98
N ASN A 44 5.76 14.01 6.65
CA ASN A 44 4.88 14.40 5.58
C ASN A 44 4.12 15.68 5.97
N VAL A 45 4.47 16.78 5.29
CA VAL A 45 3.97 18.13 5.56
C VAL A 45 2.45 18.28 5.47
N ARG A 46 1.73 17.30 4.90
CA ARG A 46 0.27 17.34 4.80
C ARG A 46 -0.46 16.91 6.06
N PHE A 47 0.14 16.03 6.86
CA PHE A 47 -0.50 15.60 8.08
C PHE A 47 -0.19 16.59 9.20
N VAL A 48 -1.24 17.05 9.89
CA VAL A 48 -1.10 17.91 11.07
C VAL A 48 -0.21 17.20 12.10
N GLN A 49 -0.48 15.90 12.30
CA GLN A 49 0.35 14.97 13.03
C GLN A 49 0.61 13.77 12.13
N ASP A 50 1.88 13.47 11.90
CA ASP A 50 2.33 12.35 11.07
C ASP A 50 2.96 11.32 11.99
N PHE A 51 2.56 10.06 11.88
CA PHE A 51 2.92 9.03 12.86
C PHE A 51 3.59 7.86 12.18
N LYS A 52 4.57 7.26 12.87
CA LYS A 52 5.00 5.88 12.61
C LYS A 52 4.83 5.09 13.89
N THR A 53 4.63 3.80 13.75
CA THR A 53 4.54 2.87 14.87
C THR A 53 5.71 1.89 14.86
N LEU A 54 5.94 1.22 16.00
CA LEU A 54 6.84 0.06 16.02
C LEU A 54 6.42 -0.98 14.97
N ALA A 55 5.11 -1.10 14.71
CA ALA A 55 4.59 -2.03 13.71
C ALA A 55 5.10 -1.71 12.31
N ASP A 56 5.12 -0.43 11.91
CA ASP A 56 5.62 -0.01 10.59
C ASP A 56 7.07 -0.47 10.37
N VAL A 57 7.94 -0.13 11.33
CA VAL A 57 9.37 -0.46 11.27
C VAL A 57 9.58 -1.97 11.32
N LEU A 58 8.86 -2.67 12.19
CA LEU A 58 9.00 -4.11 12.39
C LEU A 58 8.52 -4.91 11.18
N ILE A 59 7.40 -4.52 10.58
CA ILE A 59 6.85 -5.16 9.38
C ILE A 59 7.82 -4.96 8.22
N GLN A 60 8.30 -3.74 8.00
CA GLN A 60 9.22 -3.45 6.91
C GLN A 60 10.50 -4.27 7.02
N GLU A 61 11.13 -4.32 8.20
CA GLU A 61 12.37 -5.06 8.40
C GLU A 61 12.15 -6.59 8.40
N THR A 62 10.98 -7.07 8.82
CA THR A 62 10.58 -8.48 8.70
C THR A 62 10.46 -8.89 7.23
N VAL A 63 9.77 -8.10 6.41
CA VAL A 63 9.65 -8.37 4.96
C VAL A 63 11.03 -8.31 4.30
N ARG A 64 11.85 -7.31 4.65
CA ARG A 64 13.23 -7.18 4.16
C ARG A 64 14.05 -8.44 4.47
N TYR A 65 14.00 -8.92 5.71
CA TYR A 65 14.71 -10.10 6.14
C TYR A 65 14.22 -11.36 5.41
N ASP A 66 12.92 -11.62 5.39
CA ASP A 66 12.33 -12.81 4.76
C ASP A 66 12.67 -12.91 3.27
N LEU A 67 12.58 -11.78 2.55
CA LEU A 67 12.88 -11.72 1.13
C LEU A 67 14.39 -11.90 0.85
N ASP A 68 15.26 -11.34 1.69
CA ASP A 68 16.71 -11.52 1.55
C ASP A 68 17.15 -12.95 1.87
N GLN A 69 16.53 -13.60 2.86
CA GLN A 69 16.78 -15.00 3.18
C GLN A 69 16.40 -15.92 2.01
N LYS A 70 15.28 -15.63 1.32
CA LYS A 70 14.83 -16.43 0.18
C LYS A 70 15.61 -16.10 -1.10
N PHE A 71 15.94 -14.83 -1.30
CA PHE A 71 16.62 -14.31 -2.49
C PHE A 71 17.77 -13.37 -2.07
N PRO A 72 18.97 -13.91 -1.80
CA PRO A 72 20.09 -13.13 -1.28
C PRO A 72 20.41 -11.89 -2.10
N GLY A 73 20.41 -10.72 -1.45
CA GLY A 73 20.63 -9.42 -2.06
C GLY A 73 19.34 -8.62 -2.31
N LEU A 74 18.17 -9.28 -2.32
CA LEU A 74 16.89 -8.62 -2.55
C LEU A 74 16.50 -7.69 -1.38
N GLY A 75 16.97 -7.96 -0.17
CA GLY A 75 16.77 -7.08 0.98
C GLY A 75 17.39 -5.70 0.77
N LYS A 76 18.48 -5.56 0.00
CA LYS A 76 19.08 -4.26 -0.34
C LYS A 76 18.31 -3.49 -1.40
N ASN A 77 17.44 -4.20 -2.12
CA ASN A 77 16.61 -3.69 -3.22
C ASN A 77 15.21 -3.28 -2.74
N LEU A 78 14.92 -3.42 -1.44
CA LEU A 78 13.66 -3.03 -0.83
C LEU A 78 13.75 -1.62 -0.25
N TYR A 79 12.86 -0.76 -0.70
CA TYR A 79 12.65 0.59 -0.22
C TYR A 79 11.25 0.69 0.36
N GLY A 80 11.04 1.63 1.27
CA GLY A 80 9.74 1.82 1.89
C GLY A 80 9.67 3.16 2.60
N GLU A 81 8.54 3.38 3.27
CA GLU A 81 8.25 4.61 4.00
C GLU A 81 9.21 4.82 5.18
N GLU A 82 9.55 3.74 5.89
CA GLU A 82 10.20 3.85 7.19
C GLU A 82 11.71 3.66 7.13
N SER A 83 12.40 4.32 8.08
CA SER A 83 13.75 3.91 8.46
C SER A 83 13.69 2.71 9.40
N ASN A 84 14.77 1.96 9.53
CA ASN A 84 14.88 0.86 10.51
C ASN A 84 15.07 1.35 11.97
N LYS A 85 14.81 2.63 12.27
CA LYS A 85 14.97 3.23 13.58
C LYS A 85 13.62 3.62 14.17
N PHE A 86 13.39 3.20 15.41
CA PHE A 86 12.18 3.49 16.17
C PHE A 86 12.53 4.06 17.55
N THR A 87 11.75 5.05 17.99
CA THR A 87 11.83 5.69 19.31
C THR A 87 10.46 5.65 19.96
N ASN A 88 10.34 5.03 21.13
CA ASN A 88 9.05 4.97 21.84
C ASN A 88 8.72 6.30 22.54
N ALA A 89 7.52 6.38 23.12
CA ALA A 89 7.03 7.58 23.82
C ALA A 89 7.88 8.00 25.04
N LEU A 90 8.78 7.14 25.55
CA LEU A 90 9.72 7.47 26.64
C LEU A 90 11.08 7.96 26.15
N GLY A 91 11.33 7.97 24.84
CA GLY A 91 12.61 8.32 24.25
C GLY A 91 13.60 7.15 24.15
N GLU A 92 13.18 5.92 24.43
CA GLU A 92 14.00 4.73 24.21
C GLU A 92 14.04 4.42 22.72
N THR A 93 15.25 4.23 22.20
CA THR A 93 15.50 4.09 20.76
C THR A 93 16.10 2.73 20.45
N ILE A 94 15.55 2.05 19.43
CA ILE A 94 16.15 0.85 18.85
C ILE A 94 16.41 1.01 17.36
N CYS A 95 17.37 0.25 16.87
CA CYS A 95 17.53 -0.04 15.45
C CYS A 95 17.00 -1.45 15.22
N VAL A 96 15.84 -1.57 14.57
CA VAL A 96 15.21 -2.86 14.31
C VAL A 96 16.04 -3.61 13.28
N THR A 97 16.64 -4.72 13.71
CA THR A 97 17.35 -5.66 12.86
C THR A 97 16.85 -7.05 13.22
N ILE A 98 16.30 -7.76 12.24
CA ILE A 98 15.77 -9.10 12.46
C ILE A 98 16.92 -10.09 12.55
N GLU A 99 16.98 -10.82 13.66
CA GLU A 99 17.97 -11.87 13.89
C GLU A 99 17.36 -13.26 13.64
N PRO A 100 18.15 -14.25 13.19
CA PRO A 100 17.69 -15.64 13.08
C PRO A 100 17.33 -16.28 14.44
N ASP A 101 17.95 -15.79 15.51
CA ASP A 101 17.69 -16.26 16.87
C ASP A 101 16.52 -15.49 17.48
N GLN A 102 15.43 -16.20 17.77
CA GLN A 102 14.21 -15.63 18.33
C GLN A 102 14.46 -14.90 19.66
N GLU A 103 15.35 -15.40 20.53
CA GLU A 103 15.60 -14.79 21.84
C GLU A 103 16.27 -13.41 21.71
N LYS A 104 17.11 -13.21 20.69
CA LYS A 104 17.67 -11.89 20.37
C LYS A 104 16.60 -10.89 19.93
N ASN A 105 15.61 -11.34 19.15
CA ASN A 105 14.49 -10.51 18.77
C ASN A 105 13.63 -10.14 20.00
N VAL A 106 13.44 -11.05 20.95
CA VAL A 106 12.75 -10.77 22.22
C VAL A 106 13.50 -9.72 23.04
N GLU A 107 14.83 -9.86 23.17
CA GLU A 107 15.67 -8.91 23.88
C GLU A 107 15.61 -7.51 23.25
N LEU A 108 15.73 -7.43 21.92
CA LEU A 108 15.67 -6.17 21.17
C LEU A 108 14.31 -5.47 21.36
N LEU A 109 13.21 -6.19 21.16
CA LEU A 109 11.86 -5.64 21.28
C LEU A 109 11.53 -5.26 22.72
N GLY A 110 12.01 -6.02 23.70
CA GLY A 110 11.84 -5.74 25.13
C GLY A 110 12.36 -4.36 25.55
N GLN A 111 13.34 -3.80 24.84
CA GLN A 111 13.93 -2.49 25.12
C GLN A 111 12.97 -1.32 24.89
N VAL A 112 11.98 -1.46 24.00
CA VAL A 112 11.00 -0.40 23.69
C VAL A 112 9.58 -0.76 24.11
N LEU A 113 9.35 -2.02 24.49
CA LEU A 113 8.08 -2.52 25.02
C LEU A 113 7.99 -2.41 26.54
N HIS A 114 8.80 -1.57 27.18
CA HIS A 114 8.74 -1.31 28.63
C HIS A 114 8.86 -2.58 29.50
N GLY A 115 9.66 -3.56 29.08
CA GLY A 115 9.75 -4.84 29.78
C GLY A 115 8.50 -5.72 29.65
N ASN A 116 7.57 -5.42 28.73
CA ASN A 116 6.50 -6.33 28.35
C ASN A 116 7.09 -7.50 27.52
N HIS A 117 7.69 -8.45 28.24
CA HIS A 117 8.32 -9.63 27.67
C HIS A 117 7.34 -10.56 26.97
N GLU A 118 6.05 -10.52 27.33
CA GLU A 118 5.02 -11.31 26.67
C GLU A 118 4.74 -10.77 25.26
N ALA A 119 4.48 -9.47 25.13
CA ALA A 119 4.33 -8.82 23.83
C ALA A 119 5.59 -8.98 22.97
N ALA A 120 6.78 -8.80 23.54
CA ALA A 120 8.05 -9.02 22.85
C ALA A 120 8.17 -10.46 22.31
N ARG A 121 7.74 -11.45 23.10
CA ARG A 121 7.75 -12.87 22.72
C ARG A 121 6.72 -13.18 21.62
N LEU A 122 5.50 -12.64 21.71
CA LEU A 122 4.48 -12.81 20.66
C LEU A 122 4.95 -12.22 19.32
N LEU A 123 5.55 -11.03 19.35
CA LEU A 123 6.11 -10.39 18.16
C LEU A 123 7.29 -11.18 17.59
N ALA A 124 8.23 -11.63 18.43
CA ALA A 124 9.35 -12.46 18.00
C ALA A 124 8.90 -13.81 17.39
N GLN A 125 7.84 -14.41 17.94
CA GLN A 125 7.20 -15.60 17.37
C GLN A 125 6.56 -15.30 16.01
N ALA A 126 5.87 -14.16 15.87
CA ALA A 126 5.29 -13.74 14.60
C ALA A 126 6.36 -13.52 13.52
N ILE A 127 7.47 -12.85 13.85
CA ILE A 127 8.63 -12.66 12.98
C ILE A 127 9.21 -14.01 12.51
N SER A 128 9.30 -14.97 13.42
CA SER A 128 9.89 -16.29 13.14
C SER A 128 8.91 -17.26 12.45
N SER A 129 7.61 -16.92 12.41
CA SER A 129 6.57 -17.78 11.87
C SER A 129 6.77 -18.08 10.38
N GLN A 130 6.29 -19.24 9.94
CA GLN A 130 6.25 -19.63 8.53
C GLN A 130 4.79 -19.85 8.15
N PRO A 131 4.04 -18.76 7.86
CA PRO A 131 2.62 -18.89 7.60
C PRO A 131 2.38 -19.79 6.39
N GLU A 132 1.50 -20.77 6.54
CA GLU A 132 1.06 -21.57 5.40
C GLU A 132 0.43 -20.64 4.36
N SER A 133 0.92 -20.76 3.14
CA SER A 133 0.31 -20.16 1.96
C SER A 133 -0.83 -21.06 1.52
N ALA A 134 -2.03 -20.50 1.35
CA ALA A 134 -3.11 -21.21 0.68
C ALA A 134 -2.62 -21.72 -0.68
N ASN A 135 -3.09 -22.90 -1.09
CA ASN A 135 -2.71 -23.46 -2.38
C ASN A 135 -3.09 -22.45 -3.48
N ASN A 136 -2.12 -22.10 -4.31
CA ASN A 136 -2.29 -21.04 -5.31
C ASN A 136 -1.96 -21.58 -6.70
N PRO A 137 -2.87 -22.39 -7.29
CA PRO A 137 -2.62 -23.07 -8.57
C PRO A 137 -2.49 -22.10 -9.75
N LEU A 138 -2.82 -20.82 -9.58
CA LEU A 138 -2.58 -19.78 -10.58
C LEU A 138 -1.10 -19.38 -10.63
N LEU A 139 -0.38 -19.41 -9.50
CA LEU A 139 1.05 -19.13 -9.49
C LEU A 139 1.86 -20.24 -10.15
N ASP A 140 1.41 -21.49 -10.05
CA ASP A 140 2.08 -22.65 -10.68
C ASP A 140 2.11 -22.54 -12.22
N GLN A 141 1.21 -21.73 -12.80
CA GLN A 141 1.14 -21.48 -14.24
C GLN A 141 2.08 -20.37 -14.71
N VAL A 142 2.65 -19.59 -13.78
CA VAL A 142 3.58 -18.50 -14.10
C VAL A 142 4.99 -19.07 -14.20
N LEU A 143 5.47 -19.18 -15.44
CA LEU A 143 6.79 -19.73 -15.77
C LEU A 143 7.88 -18.68 -15.96
N ASP A 144 7.50 -17.39 -15.99
CA ASP A 144 8.43 -16.30 -16.22
C ASP A 144 9.49 -16.17 -15.12
N GLU A 145 10.68 -15.74 -15.53
CA GLU A 145 11.79 -15.46 -14.63
C GLU A 145 12.26 -14.02 -14.78
N ILE A 146 12.76 -13.47 -13.68
CA ILE A 146 13.36 -12.14 -13.63
C ILE A 146 14.68 -12.14 -12.89
N GLU A 147 15.62 -11.32 -13.36
CA GLU A 147 16.93 -11.15 -12.74
C GLU A 147 16.83 -10.21 -11.52
N LEU A 148 17.60 -10.52 -10.46
CA LEU A 148 17.52 -9.80 -9.19
C LEU A 148 17.93 -8.33 -9.29
N ASP A 149 18.87 -8.01 -10.16
CA ASP A 149 19.37 -6.66 -10.40
C ASP A 149 18.38 -5.78 -11.19
N LYS A 150 17.49 -6.39 -11.97
CA LYS A 150 16.43 -5.73 -12.76
C LYS A 150 15.20 -5.32 -11.95
N VAL A 151 15.11 -5.71 -10.68
CA VAL A 151 13.94 -5.42 -9.84
C VAL A 151 14.29 -4.66 -8.58
N ARG A 152 13.34 -3.83 -8.14
CA ARG A 152 13.33 -3.19 -6.83
C ARG A 152 11.94 -3.29 -6.23
N ILE A 153 11.85 -3.08 -4.93
CA ILE A 153 10.62 -3.26 -4.15
C ILE A 153 10.29 -1.96 -3.44
N TRP A 154 9.02 -1.58 -3.49
CA TRP A 154 8.41 -0.58 -2.61
C TRP A 154 7.48 -1.28 -1.63
N ILE A 155 7.60 -0.96 -0.34
CA ILE A 155 6.69 -1.42 0.71
C ILE A 155 6.10 -0.24 1.47
N ASP A 156 4.79 -0.32 1.68
CA ASP A 156 4.07 0.41 2.72
C ASP A 156 3.70 -0.62 3.81
N PRO A 157 4.35 -0.57 4.99
CA PRO A 157 4.13 -1.56 6.02
C PRO A 157 2.75 -1.45 6.68
N ILE A 158 2.17 -0.26 6.79
CA ILE A 158 0.80 -0.01 7.29
C ILE A 158 0.25 1.25 6.58
N ASP A 159 -0.33 1.06 5.39
CA ASP A 159 -1.08 2.12 4.73
C ASP A 159 -2.23 2.53 5.65
N SER A 160 -2.43 3.85 5.78
CA SER A 160 -3.41 4.43 6.68
C SER A 160 -3.07 4.26 8.17
N THR A 161 -1.80 4.49 8.55
CA THR A 161 -1.31 4.44 9.95
C THR A 161 -2.20 5.20 10.94
N ALA A 162 -2.74 6.36 10.54
CA ALA A 162 -3.68 7.12 11.36
C ALA A 162 -4.95 6.31 11.71
N GLN A 163 -5.47 5.55 10.75
CA GLN A 163 -6.65 4.69 10.95
C GLN A 163 -6.31 3.45 11.77
N TYR A 164 -5.09 2.93 11.61
CA TYR A 164 -4.56 1.86 12.46
C TYR A 164 -4.48 2.27 13.94
N ILE A 165 -3.99 3.48 14.21
CA ILE A 165 -3.89 4.04 15.58
C ILE A 165 -5.27 4.38 16.15
N GLN A 166 -6.12 5.08 15.40
CA GLN A 166 -7.40 5.57 15.89
C GLN A 166 -8.45 4.46 16.03
N ALA A 167 -8.45 3.49 15.11
CA ALA A 167 -9.43 2.41 15.01
C ALA A 167 -10.89 2.88 15.17
N ALA A 168 -11.22 4.01 14.54
CA ALA A 168 -12.58 4.52 14.54
C ALA A 168 -13.55 3.51 13.91
N GLU A 169 -14.77 3.45 14.43
CA GLU A 169 -15.84 2.67 13.80
C GLU A 169 -16.59 3.55 12.80
N SER A 170 -16.57 3.17 11.53
CA SER A 170 -17.44 3.77 10.52
C SER A 170 -18.30 2.71 9.85
N LYS A 171 -19.51 3.13 9.48
CA LYS A 171 -20.42 2.31 8.67
C LYS A 171 -20.11 2.54 7.20
N ALA A 172 -20.20 1.47 6.43
CA ALA A 172 -20.11 1.57 4.98
C ALA A 172 -21.25 2.47 4.44
N ASP A 173 -20.93 3.27 3.43
CA ASP A 173 -21.91 4.09 2.71
C ASP A 173 -22.79 3.25 1.76
N GLU A 174 -23.62 3.92 0.96
CA GLU A 174 -24.49 3.29 -0.03
C GLU A 174 -23.74 2.51 -1.14
N HIS A 175 -22.44 2.77 -1.31
CA HIS A 175 -21.54 2.11 -2.24
C HIS A 175 -20.65 1.05 -1.56
N ASN A 176 -20.94 0.71 -0.30
CA ASN A 176 -20.15 -0.20 0.53
C ASN A 176 -18.70 0.28 0.78
N VAL A 177 -18.47 1.60 0.72
CA VAL A 177 -17.19 2.25 1.01
C VAL A 177 -17.19 2.71 2.47
N ILE A 178 -16.13 2.36 3.20
CA ILE A 178 -15.94 2.77 4.59
C ILE A 178 -15.08 4.04 4.60
N SER A 179 -15.53 5.07 5.32
CA SER A 179 -14.82 6.35 5.33
C SER A 179 -13.54 6.33 6.17
N GLU A 180 -13.55 5.61 7.28
CA GLU A 180 -12.48 5.55 8.29
C GLU A 180 -12.60 4.25 9.10
N GLY A 181 -11.52 3.86 9.76
CA GLY A 181 -11.44 2.65 10.59
C GLY A 181 -10.40 1.64 10.13
N LEU A 182 -10.28 0.55 10.89
CA LEU A 182 -9.27 -0.48 10.68
C LEU A 182 -9.38 -1.16 9.31
N GLN A 183 -10.59 -1.20 8.72
CA GLN A 183 -10.81 -1.67 7.36
C GLN A 183 -10.05 -0.84 6.32
N CYS A 184 -9.66 0.40 6.61
CA CYS A 184 -8.87 1.21 5.70
C CYS A 184 -7.36 0.87 5.73
N VAL A 185 -6.93 -0.10 6.56
CA VAL A 185 -5.52 -0.42 6.78
C VAL A 185 -5.07 -1.58 5.89
N SER A 186 -3.90 -1.46 5.27
CA SER A 186 -3.31 -2.54 4.48
C SER A 186 -1.79 -2.57 4.50
N VAL A 187 -1.20 -3.75 4.32
CA VAL A 187 0.22 -3.92 4.00
C VAL A 187 0.35 -4.00 2.49
N LEU A 188 1.16 -3.13 1.88
CA LEU A 188 1.33 -3.06 0.42
C LEU A 188 2.77 -3.38 0.04
N ILE A 189 2.96 -4.30 -0.90
CA ILE A 189 4.28 -4.64 -1.42
C ILE A 189 4.22 -4.67 -2.95
N GLY A 190 5.05 -3.86 -3.60
CA GLY A 190 5.13 -3.77 -5.06
C GLY A 190 6.56 -3.99 -5.56
N VAL A 191 6.72 -4.86 -6.55
CA VAL A 191 7.97 -5.04 -7.31
C VAL A 191 7.84 -4.27 -8.61
N TYR A 192 8.86 -3.52 -9.00
CA TYR A 192 8.90 -2.83 -10.29
C TYR A 192 10.18 -3.13 -11.07
N ASP A 193 10.08 -3.00 -12.40
CA ASP A 193 11.20 -3.13 -13.33
C ASP A 193 12.04 -1.86 -13.30
N VAL A 194 13.34 -1.95 -13.01
CA VAL A 194 14.22 -0.78 -12.88
C VAL A 194 14.45 -0.05 -14.20
N GLN A 195 14.40 -0.77 -15.33
CA GLN A 195 14.63 -0.17 -16.64
C GLN A 195 13.41 0.63 -17.10
N THR A 196 12.21 0.07 -16.93
CA THR A 196 10.98 0.71 -17.41
C THR A 196 10.30 1.57 -16.35
N GLY A 197 10.51 1.26 -15.07
CA GLY A 197 9.78 1.85 -13.94
C GLY A 197 8.35 1.36 -13.77
N LEU A 198 7.89 0.41 -14.58
CA LEU A 198 6.55 -0.15 -14.44
C LEU A 198 6.50 -1.24 -13.37
N PRO A 199 5.39 -1.33 -12.62
CA PRO A 199 5.22 -2.34 -11.59
C PRO A 199 4.93 -3.70 -12.24
N ILE A 200 5.49 -4.76 -11.66
CA ILE A 200 5.45 -6.14 -12.19
C ILE A 200 4.63 -7.04 -11.28
N ILE A 201 4.87 -7.00 -9.97
CA ILE A 201 4.24 -7.88 -8.98
C ILE A 201 3.68 -6.99 -7.89
N GLY A 202 2.44 -7.24 -7.50
CA GLY A 202 1.77 -6.54 -6.42
C GLY A 202 1.16 -7.50 -5.42
N VAL A 203 1.28 -7.18 -4.14
CA VAL A 203 0.58 -7.84 -3.03
C VAL A 203 -0.03 -6.77 -2.14
N ALA A 204 -1.31 -6.91 -1.83
CA ALA A 204 -2.01 -6.13 -0.82
C ALA A 204 -2.60 -7.09 0.21
N TYR A 205 -2.35 -6.86 1.49
CA TYR A 205 -2.91 -7.65 2.58
C TYR A 205 -3.70 -6.73 3.50
N GLN A 206 -4.98 -7.04 3.69
CA GLN A 206 -5.89 -6.26 4.54
C GLN A 206 -6.12 -7.05 5.84
N PRO A 207 -5.41 -6.73 6.94
CA PRO A 207 -5.51 -7.46 8.20
C PRO A 207 -6.93 -7.43 8.78
N PHE A 208 -7.61 -6.30 8.66
CA PHE A 208 -8.90 -6.02 9.28
C PHE A 208 -10.00 -5.89 8.21
N HIS A 209 -10.23 -6.92 7.37
CA HIS A 209 -11.17 -6.82 6.26
C HIS A 209 -12.64 -6.84 6.72
N HIS A 210 -13.02 -7.84 7.51
CA HIS A 210 -14.35 -7.98 8.09
C HIS A 210 -14.26 -8.33 9.57
N GLN A 211 -15.15 -7.74 10.37
CA GLN A 211 -15.34 -8.14 11.76
C GLN A 211 -16.32 -9.32 11.81
N GLU A 212 -15.87 -10.44 12.36
CA GLU A 212 -16.68 -11.62 12.67
C GLU A 212 -16.79 -11.81 14.19
N ASP A 213 -17.63 -12.75 14.64
CA ASP A 213 -17.84 -13.02 16.08
C ASP A 213 -16.54 -13.41 16.80
N ASP A 214 -15.65 -14.14 16.11
CA ASP A 214 -14.37 -14.63 16.64
C ASP A 214 -13.18 -13.68 16.36
N GLY A 215 -13.44 -12.47 15.86
CA GLY A 215 -12.43 -11.44 15.61
C GLY A 215 -12.36 -10.98 14.16
N TRP A 216 -11.22 -10.45 13.77
CA TRP A 216 -11.02 -9.91 12.41
C TRP A 216 -10.68 -11.00 11.42
N LYS A 217 -11.48 -11.10 10.36
CA LYS A 217 -11.14 -11.85 9.15
C LYS A 217 -10.27 -10.97 8.26
N SER A 218 -9.13 -11.51 7.83
CA SER A 218 -8.22 -10.85 6.90
C SER A 218 -8.43 -11.35 5.47
N ARG A 219 -7.94 -10.58 4.50
CA ARG A 219 -7.81 -11.02 3.10
C ARG A 219 -6.50 -10.57 2.48
N TYR A 220 -6.15 -11.17 1.35
CA TYR A 220 -5.04 -10.73 0.52
C TYR A 220 -5.36 -10.82 -0.97
N ILE A 221 -4.72 -9.95 -1.72
CA ILE A 221 -4.88 -9.80 -3.16
C ILE A 221 -3.47 -9.72 -3.75
N TRP A 222 -3.26 -10.37 -4.89
CA TRP A 222 -2.00 -10.23 -5.62
C TRP A 222 -2.23 -10.20 -7.12
N GLY A 223 -1.24 -9.68 -7.84
CA GLY A 223 -1.26 -9.59 -9.29
C GLY A 223 0.14 -9.57 -9.87
N ILE A 224 0.27 -10.11 -11.08
CA ILE A 224 1.48 -10.18 -11.89
C ILE A 224 1.14 -9.62 -13.27
N CYS A 225 1.90 -8.62 -13.71
CA CYS A 225 1.86 -8.08 -15.06
C CYS A 225 3.30 -8.02 -15.60
N TYR A 226 3.71 -9.05 -16.34
CA TYR A 226 5.05 -9.17 -16.90
C TYR A 226 5.03 -9.81 -18.28
N GLY A 227 5.57 -9.13 -19.30
CA GLY A 227 5.48 -9.61 -20.68
C GLY A 227 4.02 -9.87 -21.09
N ASP A 228 3.73 -11.10 -21.53
CA ASP A 228 2.38 -11.54 -21.88
C ASP A 228 1.58 -12.09 -20.67
N THR A 229 2.22 -12.25 -19.52
CA THR A 229 1.61 -12.79 -18.31
C THR A 229 0.84 -11.70 -17.56
N LYS A 230 -0.48 -11.88 -17.48
CA LYS A 230 -1.40 -11.07 -16.67
C LYS A 230 -2.27 -11.99 -15.83
N VAL A 231 -1.94 -12.12 -14.55
CA VAL A 231 -2.63 -13.02 -13.62
C VAL A 231 -2.86 -12.29 -12.30
N HIS A 232 -4.02 -12.47 -11.71
CA HIS A 232 -4.37 -11.87 -10.42
C HIS A 232 -5.26 -12.82 -9.61
N PHE A 233 -5.38 -12.57 -8.31
CA PHE A 233 -6.16 -13.38 -7.41
C PHE A 233 -6.62 -12.58 -6.19
N PHE A 234 -7.79 -12.95 -5.68
CA PHE A 234 -8.39 -12.43 -4.46
C PHE A 234 -8.65 -13.62 -3.54
N SER A 235 -8.16 -13.59 -2.31
CA SER A 235 -8.43 -14.65 -1.33
C SER A 235 -9.86 -14.61 -0.81
N ASP A 236 -10.43 -13.41 -0.78
CA ASP A 236 -11.82 -13.12 -0.44
C ASP A 236 -12.26 -11.96 -1.32
N LYS A 237 -13.13 -12.25 -2.30
CA LYS A 237 -13.66 -11.26 -3.22
C LYS A 237 -15.09 -10.97 -2.80
N GLU A 238 -15.38 -9.71 -2.50
CA GLU A 238 -16.77 -9.29 -2.26
C GLU A 238 -17.60 -9.49 -3.54
N ASP A 239 -18.85 -9.95 -3.38
CA ASP A 239 -19.79 -10.07 -4.49
C ASP A 239 -20.07 -8.68 -5.07
N SER A 240 -19.65 -8.45 -6.32
CA SER A 240 -19.86 -7.18 -7.00
C SER A 240 -21.35 -6.97 -7.29
N LYS A 241 -21.90 -5.80 -6.92
CA LYS A 241 -23.08 -5.27 -7.62
C LYS A 241 -22.67 -4.89 -9.05
N GLU A 242 -23.61 -4.97 -10.00
CA GLU A 242 -23.35 -4.78 -11.44
C GLU A 242 -22.46 -3.56 -11.75
N SER A 243 -21.55 -3.73 -12.72
CA SER A 243 -20.61 -2.70 -13.17
C SER A 243 -21.32 -1.43 -13.67
N GLY A 244 -20.79 -0.25 -13.31
CA GLY A 244 -21.19 1.04 -13.87
C GLY A 244 -21.93 1.97 -12.91
N ASN A 245 -21.43 2.12 -11.68
CA ASN A 245 -22.07 2.96 -10.67
C ASN A 245 -21.87 4.48 -10.96
N ASN A 246 -20.95 4.84 -11.86
CA ASN A 246 -20.40 6.20 -12.03
C ASN A 246 -20.04 6.82 -10.66
N VAL A 247 -19.28 6.10 -9.84
CA VAL A 247 -18.83 6.53 -8.51
C VAL A 247 -17.32 6.76 -8.52
N ILE A 248 -16.88 7.85 -7.90
CA ILE A 248 -15.47 8.14 -7.67
C ILE A 248 -15.22 8.23 -6.17
N VAL A 249 -14.22 7.51 -5.68
CA VAL A 249 -13.69 7.74 -4.33
C VAL A 249 -12.58 8.77 -4.37
N THR A 250 -12.56 9.68 -3.40
CA THR A 250 -11.49 10.69 -3.27
C THR A 250 -11.23 11.03 -1.80
N SER A 251 -10.29 11.94 -1.54
CA SER A 251 -10.09 12.51 -0.20
C SER A 251 -11.12 13.59 0.08
N SER A 252 -11.65 13.66 1.30
CA SER A 252 -12.51 14.78 1.73
C SER A 252 -11.79 16.14 1.66
N SER A 253 -10.45 16.12 1.68
CA SER A 253 -9.58 17.30 1.55
C SER A 253 -9.21 17.65 0.10
N GLU A 254 -9.80 17.00 -0.90
CA GLU A 254 -9.61 17.35 -2.32
C GLU A 254 -10.14 18.76 -2.62
N ASP A 255 -9.58 19.42 -3.64
CA ASP A 255 -10.01 20.74 -4.09
C ASP A 255 -11.51 20.77 -4.42
N GLN A 256 -12.22 21.76 -3.84
CA GLN A 256 -13.67 21.86 -3.97
C GLN A 256 -14.11 22.01 -5.44
N ARG A 257 -13.35 22.73 -6.28
CA ARG A 257 -13.70 22.90 -7.70
C ARG A 257 -13.58 21.58 -8.46
N ILE A 258 -12.58 20.76 -8.12
CA ILE A 258 -12.45 19.41 -8.68
C ILE A 258 -13.63 18.55 -8.24
N GLN A 259 -13.99 18.58 -6.96
CA GLN A 259 -15.15 17.83 -6.47
C GLN A 259 -16.46 18.24 -7.16
N GLU A 260 -16.70 19.55 -7.31
CA GLU A 260 -17.87 20.08 -8.03
C GLU A 260 -17.88 19.62 -9.49
N LYS A 261 -16.71 19.63 -10.16
CA LYS A 261 -16.58 19.17 -11.54
C LYS A 261 -16.88 17.69 -11.69
N LEU A 262 -16.36 16.85 -10.79
CA LEU A 262 -16.63 15.40 -10.80
C LEU A 262 -18.12 15.11 -10.60
N LYS A 263 -18.81 15.88 -9.74
CA LYS A 263 -20.26 15.77 -9.49
C LYS A 263 -21.15 16.06 -10.70
N GLU A 264 -20.61 16.64 -11.78
CA GLU A 264 -21.37 16.80 -13.04
C GLU A 264 -21.70 15.45 -13.69
N MET A 265 -20.90 14.39 -13.44
CA MET A 265 -21.08 13.07 -14.07
C MET A 265 -20.98 11.88 -13.10
N PHE A 266 -20.44 12.07 -11.89
CA PHE A 266 -20.16 10.99 -10.96
C PHE A 266 -20.71 11.30 -9.56
N SER A 267 -21.14 10.26 -8.85
CA SER A 267 -21.31 10.31 -7.40
C SER A 267 -19.94 10.28 -6.72
N LEU A 268 -19.79 10.99 -5.59
CA LEU A 268 -18.56 10.99 -4.82
C LEU A 268 -18.72 10.26 -3.50
N CYS A 269 -17.75 9.43 -3.17
CA CYS A 269 -17.53 8.88 -1.83
C CYS A 269 -16.14 9.29 -1.32
N TYR A 270 -15.95 9.19 -0.01
CA TYR A 270 -14.75 9.66 0.65
C TYR A 270 -14.22 8.60 1.59
N ALA A 271 -12.93 8.31 1.53
CA ALA A 271 -12.29 7.34 2.40
C ALA A 271 -10.84 7.71 2.75
N ALA A 272 -10.43 7.33 3.96
CA ALA A 272 -9.04 7.30 4.40
C ALA A 272 -8.24 6.18 3.70
N GLY A 273 -6.92 6.21 3.81
CA GLY A 273 -6.00 5.20 3.23
C GLY A 273 -5.85 5.31 1.72
N ALA A 274 -4.62 5.53 1.22
CA ALA A 274 -4.40 5.56 -0.22
C ALA A 274 -4.60 4.17 -0.82
N GLY A 275 -4.11 3.15 -0.11
CA GLY A 275 -4.30 1.76 -0.44
C GLY A 275 -5.77 1.34 -0.41
N TYR A 276 -6.50 1.68 0.64
CA TYR A 276 -7.93 1.35 0.73
C TYR A 276 -8.78 1.94 -0.42
N LYS A 277 -8.53 3.19 -0.81
CA LYS A 277 -9.23 3.79 -1.96
C LYS A 277 -8.96 3.05 -3.26
N ALA A 278 -7.74 2.56 -3.49
CA ALA A 278 -7.43 1.73 -4.64
C ALA A 278 -8.01 0.31 -4.51
N LEU A 279 -8.11 -0.26 -3.30
CA LEU A 279 -8.84 -1.50 -3.05
C LEU A 279 -10.34 -1.37 -3.41
N CYS A 280 -10.98 -0.23 -3.12
CA CYS A 280 -12.36 0.02 -3.55
C CYS A 280 -12.53 -0.06 -5.08
N VAL A 281 -11.53 0.36 -5.86
CA VAL A 281 -11.53 0.23 -7.33
C VAL A 281 -11.35 -1.23 -7.75
N LEU A 282 -10.45 -1.97 -7.08
CA LEU A 282 -10.20 -3.39 -7.36
C LEU A 282 -11.45 -4.26 -7.08
N ASP A 283 -12.16 -3.95 -6.00
CA ASP A 283 -13.39 -4.61 -5.53
C ASP A 283 -14.66 -4.20 -6.30
N ASP A 284 -14.54 -3.37 -7.34
CA ASP A 284 -15.69 -2.87 -8.12
C ASP A 284 -16.72 -2.06 -7.28
N LYS A 285 -16.32 -1.53 -6.11
CA LYS A 285 -17.17 -0.65 -5.28
C LYS A 285 -17.35 0.72 -5.93
N VAL A 286 -16.30 1.18 -6.60
CA VAL A 286 -16.23 2.48 -7.28
C VAL A 286 -15.54 2.33 -8.63
N ASP A 287 -15.82 3.23 -9.57
CA ASP A 287 -15.27 3.16 -10.93
C ASP A 287 -13.84 3.72 -11.02
N ALA A 288 -13.49 4.68 -10.15
CA ALA A 288 -12.15 5.24 -10.06
C ALA A 288 -11.83 5.82 -8.68
N TYR A 289 -10.53 5.93 -8.39
CA TYR A 289 -10.01 6.76 -7.31
C TYR A 289 -9.22 7.92 -7.92
N LEU A 290 -9.53 9.16 -7.52
CA LEU A 290 -8.82 10.35 -7.97
C LEU A 290 -8.31 11.17 -6.79
N VAL A 291 -7.05 11.60 -6.86
CA VAL A 291 -6.53 12.73 -6.08
C VAL A 291 -5.61 13.59 -6.95
N THR A 292 -5.84 14.90 -6.96
CA THR A 292 -5.09 15.84 -7.82
C THR A 292 -3.78 16.30 -7.20
N LYS A 293 -3.75 16.28 -5.86
CA LYS A 293 -2.63 16.76 -5.07
C LYS A 293 -1.62 15.61 -4.88
N GLY A 294 -0.32 15.92 -4.86
CA GLY A 294 0.74 14.99 -4.44
C GLY A 294 0.70 14.55 -2.96
N SER A 295 -0.27 13.72 -2.60
CA SER A 295 -0.43 13.12 -1.25
C SER A 295 -0.05 11.65 -1.20
N THR A 296 0.21 11.04 -2.35
CA THR A 296 0.56 9.64 -2.42
C THR A 296 2.02 9.49 -2.83
N TYR A 297 2.63 8.40 -2.40
CA TYR A 297 4.02 8.06 -2.66
C TYR A 297 4.10 6.75 -3.45
N HIS A 298 5.32 6.38 -3.82
CA HIS A 298 5.58 5.15 -4.55
C HIS A 298 5.18 3.91 -3.77
N TRP A 299 5.39 3.88 -2.44
CA TRP A 299 4.96 2.78 -1.58
C TRP A 299 3.43 2.62 -1.51
N ASP A 300 2.68 3.71 -1.44
CA ASP A 300 1.20 3.68 -1.43
C ASP A 300 0.58 3.06 -2.70
N THR A 301 1.29 3.13 -3.83
CA THR A 301 0.70 2.88 -5.16
C THR A 301 1.31 1.70 -5.90
N CYS A 302 2.60 1.38 -5.73
CA CYS A 302 3.30 0.38 -6.55
C CYS A 302 2.64 -1.01 -6.53
N GLY A 303 2.33 -1.53 -5.33
CA GLY A 303 1.71 -2.85 -5.19
C GLY A 303 0.34 -2.92 -5.85
N LEU A 304 -0.53 -1.96 -5.58
CA LEU A 304 -1.89 -1.93 -6.14
C LEU A 304 -1.89 -1.65 -7.64
N HIS A 305 -0.92 -0.89 -8.14
CA HIS A 305 -0.75 -0.63 -9.56
C HIS A 305 -0.43 -1.91 -10.34
N ALA A 306 0.49 -2.76 -9.86
CA ALA A 306 0.74 -4.06 -10.49
C ALA A 306 -0.53 -4.93 -10.55
N ILE A 307 -1.34 -4.93 -9.47
CA ILE A 307 -2.60 -5.68 -9.43
C ILE A 307 -3.58 -5.13 -10.47
N LEU A 308 -3.74 -3.81 -10.56
CA LEU A 308 -4.60 -3.17 -11.56
C LEU A 308 -4.16 -3.45 -12.99
N MET A 309 -2.86 -3.40 -13.29
CA MET A 309 -2.32 -3.72 -14.62
C MET A 309 -2.61 -5.18 -15.01
N ALA A 310 -2.51 -6.11 -14.06
CA ALA A 310 -2.89 -7.51 -14.27
C ALA A 310 -4.39 -7.71 -14.54
N MET A 311 -5.23 -6.72 -14.21
CA MET A 311 -6.67 -6.68 -14.50
C MET A 311 -7.04 -5.82 -15.72
N GLY A 312 -6.05 -5.26 -16.42
CA GLY A 312 -6.26 -4.39 -17.59
C GLY A 312 -6.50 -2.90 -17.27
N GLY A 313 -6.35 -2.52 -16.01
CA GLY A 313 -6.38 -1.13 -15.55
C GLY A 313 -4.98 -0.53 -15.33
N GLY A 314 -4.88 0.45 -14.44
CA GLY A 314 -3.60 1.04 -14.04
C GLY A 314 -3.75 2.20 -13.06
N ILE A 315 -2.62 2.87 -12.80
CA ILE A 315 -2.56 4.12 -12.05
C ILE A 315 -1.82 5.14 -12.90
N ALA A 316 -2.54 6.16 -13.34
CA ALA A 316 -2.02 7.21 -14.19
C ALA A 316 -1.77 8.51 -13.42
N SER A 317 -0.83 9.31 -13.91
CA SER A 317 -0.59 10.69 -13.45
C SER A 317 -1.78 11.57 -13.81
N TYR A 318 -2.41 12.18 -12.79
CA TYR A 318 -3.56 13.06 -13.00
C TYR A 318 -3.21 14.23 -13.93
N LYS A 319 -2.09 14.91 -13.66
CA LYS A 319 -1.67 16.07 -14.45
C LYS A 319 -1.39 15.73 -15.91
N ASP A 320 -0.73 14.60 -16.17
CA ASP A 320 -0.41 14.21 -17.54
C ASP A 320 -1.69 13.83 -18.31
N CYS A 321 -2.62 13.15 -17.65
CA CYS A 321 -3.91 12.80 -18.22
C CYS A 321 -4.75 14.01 -18.64
N VAL A 322 -4.71 15.12 -17.89
CA VAL A 322 -5.49 16.32 -18.21
C VAL A 322 -4.77 17.29 -19.14
N THR A 323 -3.45 17.15 -19.34
CA THR A 323 -2.66 18.03 -20.20
C THR A 323 -2.38 17.46 -21.59
N ASP A 324 -2.27 16.13 -21.74
CA ASP A 324 -1.93 15.47 -23.00
C ASP A 324 -2.97 14.42 -23.44
N LEU A 325 -4.15 14.89 -23.85
CA LEU A 325 -5.28 14.05 -24.25
C LEU A 325 -5.04 13.15 -25.47
N LYS A 326 -3.99 13.40 -26.26
CA LYS A 326 -3.71 12.69 -27.52
C LYS A 326 -2.68 11.58 -27.34
N ARG A 327 -2.00 11.56 -26.20
CA ARG A 327 -0.96 10.59 -25.91
C ARG A 327 -1.56 9.26 -25.49
N ASP A 328 -0.84 8.20 -25.83
CA ASP A 328 -1.20 6.84 -25.46
C ASP A 328 -1.44 6.73 -23.94
N PRO A 329 -2.60 6.23 -23.47
CA PRO A 329 -2.87 6.02 -22.05
C PRO A 329 -1.77 5.26 -21.31
N ASP A 330 -1.06 4.33 -21.97
CA ASP A 330 0.04 3.58 -21.37
C ASP A 330 1.24 4.48 -21.03
N LEU A 331 1.37 5.63 -21.68
CA LEU A 331 2.41 6.63 -21.37
C LEU A 331 2.05 7.53 -20.19
N HIS A 332 0.79 7.50 -19.72
CA HIS A 332 0.37 8.24 -18.52
C HIS A 332 0.53 7.45 -17.23
N GLN A 333 0.87 6.15 -17.31
CA GLN A 333 1.11 5.30 -16.14
C GLN A 333 2.23 5.87 -15.27
N ILE A 334 2.03 5.84 -13.96
CA ILE A 334 3.06 6.21 -12.99
C ILE A 334 4.24 5.23 -13.10
N ARG A 335 5.44 5.77 -12.98
CA ARG A 335 6.69 5.00 -12.94
C ARG A 335 7.33 5.14 -11.57
N TYR A 336 7.96 4.06 -11.11
CA TYR A 336 8.52 3.91 -9.76
C TYR A 336 10.05 3.98 -9.74
N ASN A 337 10.65 4.35 -10.87
CA ASN A 337 12.08 4.50 -10.98
C ASN A 337 12.58 5.60 -10.05
N ILE A 338 13.73 5.31 -9.44
CA ILE A 338 14.44 6.29 -8.65
C ILE A 338 15.06 7.30 -9.63
N SER A 339 14.44 8.48 -9.74
CA SER A 339 14.95 9.58 -10.54
C SER A 339 16.34 10.00 -10.05
N ALA A 340 17.30 10.14 -10.96
CA ALA A 340 18.59 10.77 -10.68
C ALA A 340 18.52 12.31 -10.75
N GLU A 341 17.38 12.87 -11.19
CA GLU A 341 17.24 14.28 -11.51
C GLU A 341 16.38 15.02 -10.46
N VAL A 342 17.00 16.09 -9.95
CA VAL A 342 16.57 17.03 -8.90
C VAL A 342 16.53 16.41 -7.49
N PRO A 343 17.45 16.81 -6.59
CA PRO A 343 17.43 16.34 -5.21
C PRO A 343 16.30 17.06 -4.46
N THR A 344 15.07 16.58 -4.59
CA THR A 344 14.09 16.78 -3.53
C THR A 344 14.62 16.05 -2.31
N SER A 345 14.82 16.76 -1.21
CA SER A 345 15.34 16.19 0.02
C SER A 345 14.24 15.42 0.75
N GLY A 346 14.56 14.27 1.33
CA GLY A 346 13.64 13.53 2.19
C GLY A 346 12.65 12.67 1.40
N ILE A 347 11.44 12.50 1.93
CA ILE A 347 10.41 11.60 1.37
C ILE A 347 9.80 12.14 0.07
N ASP A 348 9.84 13.45 -0.16
CA ASP A 348 9.21 14.12 -1.31
C ASP A 348 9.76 13.66 -2.67
N GLN A 349 10.96 13.06 -2.70
CA GLN A 349 11.54 12.48 -3.91
C GLN A 349 10.77 11.26 -4.43
N TRP A 350 9.95 10.63 -3.59
CA TRP A 350 9.13 9.46 -3.94
C TRP A 350 7.65 9.83 -4.08
N CYS A 351 7.31 11.12 -4.06
CA CYS A 351 5.95 11.62 -4.12
C CYS A 351 5.40 11.57 -5.55
N ASN A 352 4.17 11.08 -5.70
CA ASN A 352 3.38 11.21 -6.91
C ASN A 352 2.83 12.65 -7.01
N SER A 353 3.74 13.61 -7.17
CA SER A 353 3.47 15.06 -7.07
C SER A 353 2.40 15.59 -8.03
N ASN A 354 2.20 14.91 -9.15
CA ASN A 354 1.22 15.23 -10.19
C ASN A 354 -0.19 14.69 -9.91
N GLY A 355 -0.43 14.10 -8.74
CA GLY A 355 -1.67 13.43 -8.41
C GLY A 355 -1.84 12.11 -9.16
N VAL A 356 -2.86 11.34 -8.79
CA VAL A 356 -3.10 10.01 -9.35
C VAL A 356 -4.56 9.80 -9.73
N ILE A 357 -4.76 9.06 -10.82
CA ILE A 357 -6.03 8.49 -11.23
C ILE A 357 -5.86 6.97 -11.28
N VAL A 358 -6.56 6.29 -10.40
CA VAL A 358 -6.60 4.83 -10.29
C VAL A 358 -7.86 4.35 -11.01
N TYR A 359 -7.71 3.41 -11.93
CA TYR A 359 -8.83 2.91 -12.73
C TYR A 359 -8.62 1.44 -13.08
N LYS A 360 -9.73 0.71 -13.15
CA LYS A 360 -9.75 -0.68 -13.61
C LYS A 360 -10.07 -0.80 -15.09
N GLU A 361 -10.93 0.09 -15.59
CA GLU A 361 -11.37 0.09 -16.99
C GLU A 361 -10.88 1.35 -17.73
N PRO A 362 -10.14 1.23 -18.86
CA PRO A 362 -9.61 2.38 -19.59
C PRO A 362 -10.68 3.39 -20.06
N ARG A 363 -11.92 2.94 -20.28
CA ARG A 363 -13.04 3.83 -20.64
C ARG A 363 -13.37 4.84 -19.55
N ILE A 364 -13.17 4.50 -18.27
CA ILE A 364 -13.39 5.41 -17.13
C ILE A 364 -12.32 6.50 -17.11
N LEU A 365 -11.05 6.14 -17.34
CA LEU A 365 -9.96 7.11 -17.49
C LEU A 365 -10.27 8.11 -18.62
N GLN A 366 -10.71 7.63 -19.78
CA GLN A 366 -11.06 8.49 -20.92
C GLN A 366 -12.24 9.43 -20.61
N LYS A 367 -13.25 8.97 -19.86
CA LYS A 367 -14.35 9.83 -19.38
C LYS A 367 -13.83 10.93 -18.46
N LEU A 368 -12.96 10.58 -17.50
CA LEU A 368 -12.35 11.52 -16.57
C LEU A 368 -11.48 12.55 -17.28
N GLN A 369 -10.63 12.11 -18.22
CA GLN A 369 -9.80 12.99 -19.04
C GLN A 369 -10.63 14.04 -19.79
N LYS A 370 -11.71 13.62 -20.45
CA LYS A 370 -12.62 14.53 -21.17
C LYS A 370 -13.31 15.51 -20.22
N LEU A 371 -13.82 15.02 -19.08
CA LEU A 371 -14.48 15.87 -18.10
C LEU A 371 -13.53 16.94 -17.57
N LEU A 372 -12.32 16.53 -17.16
CA LEU A 372 -11.38 17.39 -16.44
C LEU A 372 -10.59 18.32 -17.37
N ALA A 373 -10.40 17.97 -18.65
CA ALA A 373 -9.75 18.84 -19.61
C ALA A 373 -10.62 20.03 -20.07
N THR A 374 -11.95 19.91 -19.99
CA THR A 374 -12.86 21.04 -20.31
C THR A 374 -12.76 22.21 -19.33
N SER A 375 -12.07 22.02 -18.20
CA SER A 375 -11.95 23.01 -17.14
C SER A 375 -10.89 24.09 -17.40
N GLY A 376 -9.98 23.89 -18.37
CA GLY A 376 -8.94 24.86 -18.75
C GLY A 376 -7.94 25.21 -17.62
N PRO A 377 -6.69 25.56 -17.93
CA PRO A 377 -5.73 25.99 -16.92
C PRO A 377 -6.01 27.44 -16.52
N THR A 378 -6.97 27.66 -15.63
CA THR A 378 -7.10 28.96 -14.94
C THR A 378 -6.46 28.82 -13.57
N GLN A 379 -5.13 28.99 -13.54
CA GLN A 379 -4.28 29.13 -12.34
C GLN A 379 -4.66 28.18 -11.19
N LEU A 380 -4.24 26.92 -11.31
CA LEU A 380 -3.97 26.02 -10.18
C LEU A 380 -2.73 26.48 -9.42
#